data_AF-A0A091BKX0-F1
#
_entry.id   AF-A0A091BKX0-F1
#
_cell.length_a   1.000
_cell.length_b   1.000
_cell.length_c   1.000
_cell.angle_alpha   90.00
_cell.angle_beta   90.00
_cell.angle_gamma   90.00
#
_symmetry.space_group_name_H-M   'P 1'
#
loop_
_entity.id
_entity.type
_entity.pdbx_description
1 polymer ?
#
loop_
_entity_poly.entity_id
_entity_poly.type
_entity_poly.pdbx_seq_one_letter_code
_entity_poly.pdbx_strand_id
1 'polypeptide(L)'
;MALEPDHAIRRAANALIASKRLALIACLLLASQAVAAPDTLPGAQAPADFASLTDLRTWVEANKGFGHPQSIATDLVGLQVIVVWNTPFSGRNGTYVHTYRLDATRRWHRVDTSFFERPEPMSYAYVDGNSADVVYVGPSGRTLKKLPLAALRFK
;
A
#
# COMPACT_ATOMS: atom_id res chain seq x y z
N MET A 1 10.08 65.56 -35.35
CA MET A 1 10.10 64.13 -35.69
C MET A 1 9.58 63.37 -34.47
N ALA A 2 8.25 63.20 -34.40
CA ALA A 2 7.58 62.57 -33.26
C ALA A 2 7.43 61.08 -33.54
N LEU A 3 7.90 60.25 -32.61
CA LEU A 3 7.73 58.79 -32.67
C LEU A 3 6.26 58.45 -32.42
N GLU A 4 5.63 57.85 -33.43
CA GLU A 4 4.25 57.37 -33.44
C GLU A 4 3.96 56.45 -32.23
N PRO A 5 3.03 56.82 -31.33
CA PRO A 5 2.72 56.07 -30.10
C PRO A 5 2.10 54.69 -30.34
N ASP A 6 1.63 54.41 -31.56
CA ASP A 6 0.98 53.15 -31.93
C ASP A 6 1.93 51.94 -31.83
N HIS A 7 3.23 52.14 -32.05
CA HIS A 7 4.20 51.05 -32.05
C HIS A 7 4.55 50.54 -30.63
N ALA A 8 4.52 51.44 -29.63
CA ALA A 8 4.80 51.08 -28.24
C ALA A 8 3.62 50.30 -27.62
N ILE A 9 2.39 50.70 -27.94
CA ILE A 9 1.16 50.07 -27.44
C ILE A 9 1.03 48.65 -28.00
N ARG A 10 1.30 48.44 -29.29
CA ARG A 10 1.29 47.11 -29.91
C ARG A 10 2.33 46.16 -29.31
N ARG A 11 3.53 46.66 -28.99
CA ARG A 11 4.57 45.85 -28.32
C ARG A 11 4.16 45.44 -26.91
N ALA A 12 3.55 46.34 -26.14
CA ALA A 12 3.08 46.03 -24.79
C ALA A 12 1.92 45.01 -24.80
N ALA A 13 0.98 45.12 -25.74
CA ALA A 13 -0.13 44.17 -25.89
C ALA A 13 0.37 42.76 -26.26
N ASN A 14 1.33 42.66 -27.19
CA ASN A 14 1.90 41.38 -27.60
C ASN A 14 2.71 40.71 -26.47
N ALA A 15 3.43 41.49 -25.65
CA ALA A 15 4.15 40.97 -24.49
C ALA A 15 3.19 40.42 -23.41
N LEU A 16 2.05 41.07 -23.19
CA LEU A 16 1.02 40.62 -22.25
C LEU A 16 0.30 39.35 -22.71
N ILE A 17 0.07 39.19 -24.01
CA ILE A 17 -0.52 37.96 -24.58
C ILE A 17 0.48 36.80 -24.48
N ALA A 18 1.77 37.05 -24.73
CA ALA A 18 2.82 36.05 -24.60
C ALA A 18 2.99 35.56 -23.15
N SER A 19 2.97 36.47 -22.17
CA SER A 19 3.11 36.10 -20.75
C SER A 19 1.93 35.28 -20.22
N LYS A 20 0.69 35.59 -20.65
CA LYS A 20 -0.51 34.81 -20.30
C LYS A 20 -0.47 33.40 -20.88
N ARG A 21 0.03 33.23 -22.12
CA ARG A 21 0.18 31.91 -22.76
C ARG A 21 1.25 31.05 -22.06
N LEU A 22 2.37 31.66 -21.68
CA LEU A 22 3.42 30.98 -20.92
C LEU A 22 2.94 30.52 -19.54
N ALA A 23 2.19 31.36 -18.82
CA ALA A 23 1.62 30.99 -17.53
C ALA A 23 0.61 29.83 -17.64
N LEU A 24 -0.23 29.82 -18.67
CA LEU A 24 -1.20 28.73 -18.90
C LEU A 24 -0.50 27.40 -19.22
N ILE A 25 0.54 27.43 -20.05
CA ILE A 25 1.34 26.24 -20.39
C ILE A 25 2.09 25.71 -19.15
N ALA A 26 2.64 26.60 -18.31
CA ALA A 26 3.29 26.20 -17.06
C ALA A 26 2.31 25.56 -16.07
N CYS A 27 1.08 26.09 -15.93
CA CYS A 27 0.05 25.47 -15.09
C CYS A 27 -0.40 24.10 -15.62
N LEU A 28 -0.50 23.91 -16.94
CA LEU A 28 -0.83 22.62 -17.55
C LEU A 28 0.30 21.59 -17.36
N LEU A 29 1.57 22.01 -17.45
CA LEU A 29 2.73 21.14 -17.21
C LEU A 29 2.91 20.76 -15.73
N LEU A 30 2.52 21.64 -14.80
CA LEU A 30 2.53 21.34 -13.36
C LEU A 30 1.37 20.42 -12.96
N ALA A 31 0.21 20.55 -13.62
CA ALA A 31 -0.94 19.66 -13.39
C ALA A 31 -0.71 18.25 -13.93
N SER A 32 0.09 18.07 -14.99
CA SER A 32 0.40 16.75 -15.56
C SER A 32 1.42 15.95 -14.76
N GLN A 33 2.16 16.57 -13.84
CA GLN A 33 3.11 15.88 -12.94
C GLN A 33 2.44 15.30 -11.69
N ALA A 34 1.14 15.58 -11.47
CA ALA A 34 0.41 15.17 -10.26
C ALA A 34 -0.31 13.81 -10.38
N VAL A 35 -0.28 13.15 -11.54
CA VAL A 35 -0.97 11.86 -11.74
C VAL A 35 -0.03 10.84 -12.39
N ALA A 36 1.03 10.52 -11.65
CA ALA A 36 1.70 9.25 -11.80
C ALA A 36 1.94 8.72 -10.38
N ALA A 37 0.85 8.37 -9.68
CA ALA A 37 0.98 7.30 -8.71
C ALA A 37 1.56 6.12 -9.52
N PRO A 38 2.74 5.60 -9.17
CA PRO A 38 3.28 4.49 -9.93
C PRO A 38 2.22 3.40 -9.91
N ASP A 39 1.91 2.86 -11.08
CA ASP A 39 1.33 1.52 -11.20
C ASP A 39 2.37 0.54 -10.66
N THR A 40 2.70 0.62 -9.37
CA THR A 40 3.35 -0.46 -8.65
C THR A 40 2.35 -1.59 -8.71
N LEU A 41 2.56 -2.47 -9.68
CA LEU A 41 1.89 -3.75 -9.79
C LEU A 41 1.78 -4.35 -8.38
N PRO A 42 0.61 -4.86 -7.98
CA PRO A 42 0.49 -5.63 -6.74
C PRO A 42 1.50 -6.77 -6.83
N GLY A 43 2.58 -6.68 -6.06
CA GLY A 43 3.75 -7.53 -6.29
C GLY A 43 5.10 -6.94 -5.86
N ALA A 44 5.17 -5.67 -5.44
CA ALA A 44 6.33 -5.21 -4.69
C ALA A 44 6.56 -6.15 -3.50
N GLN A 45 7.72 -6.80 -3.47
CA GLN A 45 8.02 -7.78 -2.44
C GLN A 45 7.98 -7.08 -1.09
N ALA A 46 7.15 -7.59 -0.17
CA ALA A 46 7.02 -7.00 1.15
C ALA A 46 8.41 -6.92 1.83
N PRO A 47 8.75 -5.82 2.54
CA PRO A 47 9.97 -5.74 3.30
C PRO A 47 10.08 -6.93 4.25
N ALA A 48 11.30 -7.45 4.39
CA ALA A 48 11.59 -8.51 5.34
C ALA A 48 11.27 -8.02 6.76
N ASP A 49 11.64 -6.78 7.08
CA ASP A 49 11.49 -6.26 8.43
C ASP A 49 10.91 -4.84 8.46
N PHE A 50 10.28 -4.50 9.58
CA PHE A 50 9.86 -3.14 9.91
C PHE A 50 10.26 -2.77 11.33
N ALA A 51 10.59 -1.49 11.55
CA ALA A 51 10.88 -0.97 12.88
C ALA A 51 9.60 -0.75 13.69
N SER A 52 8.48 -0.40 13.03
CA SER A 52 7.21 -0.12 13.68
C SER A 52 6.01 -0.62 12.88
N LEU A 53 4.86 -0.75 13.56
CA LEU A 53 3.58 -1.03 12.90
C LEU A 53 3.12 0.13 11.99
N THR A 54 3.55 1.36 12.29
CA THR A 54 3.26 2.52 11.46
C THR A 54 3.94 2.40 10.11
N ASP A 55 5.20 1.97 10.07
CA ASP A 55 5.95 1.74 8.83
C ASP A 55 5.31 0.63 8.00
N LEU A 56 4.91 -0.47 8.65
CA LEU A 56 4.20 -1.57 8.00
C LEU A 56 2.89 -1.08 7.38
N ARG A 57 2.06 -0.35 8.13
CA ARG A 57 0.79 0.20 7.63
C ARG A 57 1.01 1.15 6.46
N THR A 58 2.01 2.02 6.55
CA THR A 58 2.35 2.98 5.49
C THR A 58 2.77 2.24 4.23
N TRP A 59 3.60 1.21 4.36
CA TRP A 59 4.00 0.36 3.25
C TRP A 59 2.79 -0.37 2.63
N VAL A 60 1.94 -0.99 3.43
CA VAL A 60 0.75 -1.70 2.92
C VAL A 60 -0.18 -0.75 2.19
N GLU A 61 -0.48 0.43 2.76
CA GLU A 61 -1.32 1.43 2.11
C GLU A 61 -0.76 1.89 0.76
N ALA A 62 0.56 2.03 0.65
CA ALA A 62 1.23 2.39 -0.60
C ALA A 62 1.24 1.24 -1.64
N ASN A 63 1.11 -0.02 -1.22
CA ASN A 63 1.30 -1.20 -2.08
C ASN A 63 0.05 -2.08 -2.23
N LYS A 64 -1.09 -1.68 -1.64
CA LYS A 64 -2.31 -2.50 -1.60
C LYS A 64 -2.96 -2.68 -2.97
N GLY A 65 -2.74 -1.78 -3.93
CA GLY A 65 -3.56 -1.69 -5.13
C GLY A 65 -4.94 -1.11 -4.80
N PHE A 66 -6.02 -1.81 -5.16
CA PHE A 66 -7.39 -1.39 -4.82
C PHE A 66 -7.84 -1.96 -3.46
N GLY A 67 -8.85 -1.34 -2.84
CA GLY A 67 -9.44 -1.81 -1.59
C GLY A 67 -8.85 -1.20 -0.32
N HIS A 68 -9.38 -1.63 0.83
CA HIS A 68 -8.91 -1.22 2.16
C HIS A 68 -8.21 -2.40 2.83
N PRO A 69 -6.94 -2.25 3.24
CA PRO A 69 -6.25 -3.30 3.96
C PRO A 69 -6.95 -3.56 5.29
N GLN A 70 -7.06 -4.83 5.63
CA GLN A 70 -7.56 -5.28 6.92
C GLN A 70 -6.39 -5.85 7.71
N SER A 71 -6.43 -5.71 9.03
CA SER A 71 -5.36 -6.25 9.88
C SER A 71 -5.90 -6.73 11.21
N ILE A 72 -5.19 -7.70 11.79
CA ILE A 72 -5.38 -8.14 13.16
C ILE A 72 -4.02 -8.32 13.81
N ALA A 73 -3.90 -7.81 15.03
CA ALA A 73 -2.75 -8.02 15.89
C ALA A 73 -3.17 -8.91 17.06
N THR A 74 -2.36 -9.91 17.37
CA THR A 74 -2.61 -10.86 18.46
C THR A 74 -1.36 -11.03 19.29
N ASP A 75 -1.55 -11.17 20.61
CA ASP A 75 -0.49 -11.42 21.58
C ASP A 75 -0.77 -12.77 22.24
N LEU A 76 0.14 -13.72 22.05
CA LEU A 76 0.11 -15.03 22.70
C LEU A 76 1.41 -15.21 23.48
N VAL A 77 1.37 -15.03 24.80
CA VAL A 77 2.46 -15.28 25.76
C VAL A 77 3.87 -15.08 25.17
N GLY A 78 4.23 -13.82 24.93
CA GLY A 78 5.56 -13.45 24.42
C GLY A 78 5.72 -13.58 22.90
N LEU A 79 4.65 -13.89 22.17
CA LEU A 79 4.61 -13.89 20.71
C LEU A 79 3.57 -12.91 20.21
N GLN A 80 4.04 -11.78 19.68
CA GLN A 80 3.18 -10.81 19.02
C GLN A 80 3.21 -11.06 17.52
N VAL A 81 2.03 -11.24 16.93
CA VAL A 81 1.85 -11.48 15.50
C VAL A 81 0.89 -10.43 14.96
N ILE A 82 1.19 -9.89 13.79
CA ILE A 82 0.25 -9.10 13.00
C ILE A 82 0.04 -9.78 11.66
N VAL A 83 -1.22 -9.90 11.27
CA VAL A 83 -1.62 -10.34 9.94
C VAL A 83 -2.28 -9.16 9.25
N VAL A 84 -1.83 -8.84 8.05
CA VAL A 84 -2.41 -7.80 7.21
C VAL A 84 -2.80 -8.44 5.89
N TRP A 85 -4.00 -8.15 5.40
CA TRP A 85 -4.45 -8.68 4.12
C TRP A 85 -5.22 -7.64 3.31
N ASN A 86 -5.19 -7.81 1.99
CA ASN A 86 -5.96 -6.99 1.07
C ASN A 86 -6.48 -7.82 -0.09
N THR A 87 -7.65 -7.44 -0.61
CA THR A 87 -8.29 -8.05 -1.78
C THR A 87 -8.35 -7.00 -2.89
N PRO A 88 -7.33 -6.92 -3.76
CA PRO A 88 -7.20 -5.80 -4.71
C PRO A 88 -8.03 -5.96 -5.98
N PHE A 89 -8.78 -7.05 -6.11
CA PHE A 89 -9.52 -7.37 -7.33
C PHE A 89 -11.02 -7.25 -7.09
N SER A 90 -11.69 -6.40 -7.86
CA SER A 90 -13.15 -6.41 -7.90
C SER A 90 -13.63 -7.73 -8.51
N GLY A 91 -14.51 -8.45 -7.79
CA GLY A 91 -15.13 -9.68 -8.28
C GLY A 91 -14.25 -10.94 -8.27
N ARG A 92 -12.98 -10.88 -7.86
CA ARG A 92 -12.15 -12.08 -7.62
C ARG A 92 -11.85 -12.23 -6.14
N ASN A 93 -12.02 -13.44 -5.62
CA ASN A 93 -11.69 -13.79 -4.23
C ASN A 93 -10.19 -14.07 -4.06
N GLY A 94 -9.35 -13.20 -4.60
CA GLY A 94 -7.90 -13.26 -4.46
C GLY A 94 -7.43 -12.34 -3.34
N THR A 95 -6.78 -12.90 -2.33
CA THR A 95 -6.31 -12.13 -1.17
C THR A 95 -4.79 -12.21 -1.06
N TYR A 96 -4.14 -11.05 -0.98
CA TYR A 96 -2.75 -10.94 -0.54
C TYR A 96 -2.71 -10.91 0.97
N VAL A 97 -1.82 -11.69 1.56
CA VAL A 97 -1.66 -11.80 2.99
C VAL A 97 -0.20 -11.63 3.34
N HIS A 98 0.06 -10.78 4.33
CA HIS A 98 1.36 -10.57 4.93
C HIS A 98 1.27 -10.83 6.43
N THR A 99 2.11 -11.72 6.93
CA THR A 99 2.19 -12.03 8.36
C THR A 99 3.55 -11.62 8.89
N TYR A 100 3.57 -10.94 10.02
CA TYR A 100 4.78 -10.51 10.71
C TYR A 100 4.73 -10.91 12.18
N ARG A 101 5.90 -11.18 12.76
CA ARG A 101 6.08 -11.38 14.20
C ARG A 101 6.97 -10.30 14.79
N LEU A 102 6.74 -9.91 16.04
CA LEU A 102 7.70 -9.09 16.78
C LEU A 102 8.78 -9.99 17.38
N ASP A 103 10.05 -9.62 17.21
CA ASP A 103 11.16 -10.28 17.87
C ASP A 103 11.54 -9.63 19.22
N ALA A 104 12.57 -10.19 19.87
CA ALA A 104 13.11 -9.64 21.12
C ALA A 104 13.74 -8.25 20.94
N THR A 105 14.16 -7.88 19.73
CA THR A 105 14.74 -6.56 19.40
C THR A 105 13.69 -5.49 19.10
N ARG A 106 12.40 -5.82 19.29
CA ARG A 106 11.25 -4.96 18.98
C ARG A 106 11.12 -4.62 17.49
N ARG A 107 11.61 -5.50 16.61
CA ARG A 107 11.47 -5.40 15.16
C ARG A 107 10.44 -6.41 14.66
N TRP A 108 9.64 -5.98 13.70
CA TRP A 108 8.68 -6.85 13.03
C TRP A 108 9.39 -7.60 11.91
N HIS A 109 9.35 -8.92 11.93
CA HIS A 109 9.96 -9.80 10.93
C HIS A 109 8.87 -10.50 10.13
N ARG A 110 9.03 -10.50 8.82
CA ARG A 110 8.11 -11.16 7.90
C ARG A 110 8.19 -12.66 8.09
N VAL A 111 7.02 -13.22 8.30
CA VAL A 111 6.78 -14.65 8.52
C VAL A 111 6.21 -15.31 7.27
N ASP A 112 5.26 -14.64 6.62
CA ASP A 112 4.62 -15.11 5.40
C ASP A 112 4.28 -13.94 4.50
N THR A 113 4.41 -14.16 3.20
CA THR A 113 3.78 -13.33 2.18
C THR A 113 3.26 -14.28 1.13
N SER A 114 1.94 -14.29 1.00
CA SER A 114 1.27 -15.21 0.09
C SER A 114 0.12 -14.52 -0.61
N PHE A 115 -0.18 -15.05 -1.79
CA PHE A 115 -1.39 -14.78 -2.51
C PHE A 115 -2.17 -16.09 -2.59
N PHE A 116 -3.47 -16.05 -2.31
CA PHE A 116 -4.31 -17.21 -2.56
C PHE A 116 -5.67 -16.79 -3.11
N GLU A 117 -6.13 -17.54 -4.11
CA GLU A 117 -7.49 -17.50 -4.62
C GLU A 117 -8.29 -18.59 -3.90
N ARG A 118 -9.39 -18.19 -3.25
CA ARG A 118 -10.19 -19.08 -2.40
C ARG A 118 -11.67 -18.97 -2.73
N PRO A 119 -12.47 -19.98 -2.36
CA PRO A 119 -13.92 -19.95 -2.61
C PRO A 119 -14.62 -18.78 -1.91
N GLU A 120 -14.03 -18.24 -0.85
CA GLU A 120 -14.51 -17.06 -0.13
C GLU A 120 -13.33 -16.16 0.27
N PRO A 121 -13.55 -14.84 0.46
CA PRO A 121 -12.52 -13.92 0.94
C PRO A 121 -12.08 -14.28 2.37
N MET A 122 -10.92 -13.77 2.78
CA MET A 122 -10.51 -13.82 4.18
C MET A 122 -11.36 -12.86 5.03
N SER A 123 -11.80 -13.30 6.20
CA SER A 123 -12.58 -12.49 7.16
C SER A 123 -11.78 -12.14 8.41
N TYR A 124 -11.05 -13.11 8.99
CA TYR A 124 -10.19 -12.87 10.15
C TYR A 124 -9.05 -13.90 10.21
N ALA A 125 -8.07 -13.65 11.07
CA ALA A 125 -7.05 -14.61 11.45
C ALA A 125 -6.92 -14.67 12.97
N TYR A 126 -6.45 -15.81 13.49
CA TYR A 126 -6.13 -15.96 14.90
C TYR A 126 -4.92 -16.89 15.07
N VAL A 127 -4.27 -16.83 16.23
CA VAL A 127 -3.25 -17.81 16.61
C VAL A 127 -3.92 -18.90 17.44
N ASP A 128 -3.84 -20.13 16.97
CA ASP A 128 -4.31 -21.30 17.71
C ASP A 128 -3.31 -21.62 18.84
N GLY A 129 -3.75 -21.46 20.09
CA GLY A 129 -2.90 -21.72 21.26
C GLY A 129 -2.47 -23.17 21.42
N ASN A 130 -3.18 -24.13 20.82
CA ASN A 130 -2.88 -25.55 20.93
C ASN A 130 -1.85 -26.01 19.89
N SER A 131 -1.97 -25.55 18.64
CA SER A 131 -1.06 -25.95 17.56
C SER A 131 0.07 -24.96 17.27
N ALA A 132 0.00 -23.76 17.85
CA ALA A 132 0.87 -22.63 17.51
C ALA A 132 0.84 -22.33 15.99
N ASP A 133 -0.33 -22.40 15.37
CA ASP A 133 -0.55 -22.01 13.98
C ASP A 133 -1.21 -20.63 13.91
N VAL A 134 -0.86 -19.84 12.89
CA VAL A 134 -1.74 -18.78 12.41
C VAL A 134 -2.79 -19.40 11.51
N VAL A 135 -4.06 -19.25 11.87
CA VAL A 135 -5.20 -19.78 11.12
C VAL A 135 -5.93 -18.63 10.43
N TYR A 136 -6.10 -18.75 9.12
CA TYR A 136 -6.80 -17.77 8.28
C TYR A 136 -8.20 -18.29 8.01
N VAL A 137 -9.23 -17.50 8.28
CA VAL A 137 -10.62 -17.94 8.28
C VAL A 137 -11.47 -17.06 7.37
N GLY A 138 -12.35 -17.68 6.59
CA GLY A 138 -13.33 -16.97 5.77
C GLY A 138 -14.65 -16.70 6.50
N PRO A 139 -15.58 -15.94 5.91
CA PRO A 139 -16.86 -15.61 6.52
C PRO A 139 -17.68 -16.81 6.98
N SER A 140 -17.57 -17.96 6.29
CA SER A 140 -18.28 -19.20 6.67
C SER A 140 -17.71 -19.90 7.92
N GLY A 141 -16.59 -19.42 8.48
CA GLY A 141 -15.83 -20.11 9.52
C GLY A 141 -14.87 -21.17 8.99
N ARG A 142 -14.79 -21.36 7.66
CA ARG A 142 -13.87 -22.32 7.04
C ARG A 142 -12.42 -21.83 7.17
N THR A 143 -11.54 -22.76 7.54
CA THR A 143 -10.09 -22.53 7.46
C THR A 143 -9.63 -22.44 6.01
N LEU A 144 -9.06 -21.30 5.64
CA LEU A 144 -8.52 -21.02 4.30
C LEU A 144 -7.04 -21.39 4.19
N LYS A 145 -6.28 -21.22 5.27
CA LYS A 145 -4.86 -21.51 5.35
C LYS A 145 -4.47 -21.76 6.81
N LYS A 146 -3.43 -22.53 7.04
CA LYS A 146 -2.71 -22.62 8.31
C LYS A 146 -1.24 -22.34 8.07
N LEU A 147 -0.60 -21.68 9.03
CA LEU A 147 0.81 -21.36 8.98
C LEU A 147 1.46 -21.71 10.31
N PRO A 148 2.33 -22.73 10.37
CA PRO A 148 2.96 -23.15 11.61
C PRO A 148 3.98 -22.12 12.09
N LEU A 149 3.81 -21.63 13.32
CA LEU A 149 4.75 -20.69 13.95
C LEU A 149 6.04 -21.40 14.40
N ALA A 150 5.97 -22.72 14.62
CA ALA A 150 7.13 -23.55 14.92
C ALA A 150 8.20 -23.49 13.82
N ALA A 151 7.81 -23.37 12.55
CA ALA A 151 8.74 -23.22 11.43
C ALA A 151 9.54 -21.91 11.48
N LEU A 152 9.18 -21.00 12.38
CA LEU A 152 9.74 -19.65 12.48
C LEU A 152 10.66 -19.49 13.69
N ARG A 153 10.61 -20.39 14.69
CA ARG A 153 11.36 -20.23 15.95
C ARG A 153 12.89 -20.27 15.78
N PHE A 154 13.42 -20.75 14.66
CA PHE A 154 14.85 -21.05 14.50
C PHE A 154 15.47 -20.65 13.14
N LYS A 155 14.97 -19.60 12.48
CA LYS A 155 15.67 -18.98 11.36
C LYS A 155 16.16 -17.60 11.72
#